data_AF-A0A493R197-F1
#
_entry.id   AF-A0A493R197-F1
#
_cell.length_a   1.000
_cell.length_b   1.000
_cell.length_c   1.000
_cell.angle_alpha   90.00
_cell.angle_beta   90.00
_cell.angle_gamma   90.00
#
_symmetry.space_group_name_H-M   'P 1'
#
loop_
_entity.id
_entity.type
_entity.pdbx_description
1 polymer ?
#
loop_
_entity_poly.entity_id
_entity_poly.type
_entity_poly.pdbx_seq_one_letter_code
_entity_poly.pdbx_strand_id
1 'polypeptide(L)' 'MIEVPLSALEVAMVQTGTRAVETLRDTTPFAQGMESLGYHRIWTTHPPSAPSHRSY' A
#
# COMPACT_ATOMS: atom_id res chain seq x y z
N MET A 1 17.16 -10.12 25.27
CA MET A 1 16.50 -10.39 23.98
C MET A 1 16.11 -9.04 23.42
N ILE A 2 16.63 -8.64 22.27
CA ILE A 2 16.24 -7.35 21.65
C ILE A 2 14.94 -7.61 20.91
N GLU A 3 13.84 -7.01 21.38
CA GLU A 3 12.61 -6.94 20.61
C GLU A 3 12.81 -5.92 19.49
N VAL A 4 13.05 -6.41 18.28
CA VAL A 4 13.13 -5.55 17.10
C VAL A 4 11.70 -5.30 16.62
N PRO A 5 11.22 -4.04 16.61
CA PRO A 5 9.86 -3.73 16.20
C PRO A 5 9.65 -4.03 14.71
N LEU A 6 8.61 -4.80 14.40
CA LEU A 6 8.21 -5.08 13.01
C LEU A 6 7.48 -3.87 12.43
N SER A 7 7.77 -3.52 11.18
CA SER A 7 7.13 -2.45 10.41
C SER A 7 6.80 -2.96 9.01
N ALA A 8 5.88 -2.29 8.31
CA ALA A 8 5.43 -2.73 6.99
C ALA A 8 5.46 -1.63 5.94
N LEU A 9 5.73 -2.06 4.71
CA LEU A 9 5.72 -1.23 3.52
C LEU A 9 4.65 -1.76 2.56
N GLU A 10 3.56 -1.01 2.42
CA GLU A 10 2.54 -1.27 1.43
C GLU A 10 2.98 -0.66 0.10
N VAL A 11 3.23 -1.53 -0.87
CA VAL A 11 3.46 -1.14 -2.25
C VAL A 11 2.13 -1.26 -2.98
N ALA A 12 1.49 -0.12 -3.28
CA ALA A 12 0.24 -0.07 -4.03
C ALA A 12 0.48 -0.51 -5.49
N MET A 13 0.64 -1.81 -5.69
CA MET A 13 0.73 -2.43 -7.00
C MET A 13 -0.68 -2.55 -7.56
N VAL A 14 -1.02 -1.72 -8.55
CA VAL A 14 -2.26 -1.92 -9.30
C VAL A 14 -2.10 -3.21 -10.12
N GLN A 15 -2.75 -4.29 -9.71
CA GLN A 15 -2.79 -5.52 -10.50
C GLN A 15 -3.45 -5.22 -11.86
N THR A 16 -2.86 -5.71 -12.94
CA THR A 16 -3.41 -5.59 -14.29
C THR A 16 -4.86 -6.10 -14.30
N GLY A 17 -5.81 -5.22 -14.64
CA GLY A 17 -7.25 -5.54 -14.66
C GLY A 17 -8.05 -5.08 -13.43
N THR A 18 -7.41 -4.51 -12.41
CA THR A 18 -8.08 -3.87 -11.26
C THR A 18 -8.01 -2.34 -11.36
N ARG A 19 -9.04 -1.64 -10.89
CA ARG A 19 -9.03 -0.17 -10.87
C ARG A 19 -8.18 0.30 -9.70
N ALA A 20 -7.39 1.37 -9.88
CA ALA A 20 -6.59 1.96 -8.79
C ALA A 20 -7.42 2.33 -7.53
N VAL A 21 -8.72 2.63 -7.71
CA VAL A 21 -9.67 2.89 -6.61
C VAL A 21 -9.95 1.63 -5.78
N GLU A 22 -9.92 0.45 -6.39
CA GLU A 22 -10.09 -0.82 -5.69
C GLU A 22 -8.83 -1.15 -4.88
N THR A 23 -7.64 -0.91 -5.43
CA THR A 23 -6.36 -1.06 -4.71
C THR A 23 -6.27 -0.14 -3.48
N LEU A 24 -6.75 1.11 -3.58
CA LEU A 24 -6.78 2.06 -2.46
C LEU A 24 -7.84 1.73 -1.40
N ARG A 25 -8.91 1.01 -1.78
CA ARG A 25 -9.97 0.62 -0.84
C ARG A 25 -9.48 -0.40 0.18
N ASP A 26 -8.52 -1.23 -0.20
CA ASP A 26 -7.98 -2.30 0.63
C ASP A 26 -6.89 -1.82 1.60
N THR A 27 -6.34 -0.62 1.38
CA THR A 27 -5.31 -0.01 2.23
C THR A 27 -5.78 0.22 3.67
N THR A 28 -7.02 0.68 3.88
CA THR A 28 -7.52 0.96 5.25
C THR A 28 -7.74 -0.32 6.08
N PRO A 29 -8.45 -1.35 5.59
CA PRO A 29 -8.55 -2.63 6.30
C PRO A 29 -7.19 -3.31 6.54
N PHE A 30 -6.26 -3.19 5.59
CA PHE A 30 -4.89 -3.68 5.75
C PHE A 30 -4.17 -2.98 6.92
N ALA A 31 -4.20 -1.64 6.97
CA ALA A 31 -3.56 -0.89 8.04
C ALA A 31 -4.12 -1.24 9.43
N GLN A 32 -5.44 -1.38 9.53
CA GLN A 32 -6.12 -1.80 10.76
C GLN A 32 -5.67 -3.20 11.22
N GLY A 33 -5.53 -4.15 10.29
CA GLY A 33 -4.99 -5.48 10.58
C GLY A 33 -3.57 -5.41 11.15
N MET A 34 -2.71 -4.58 10.57
CA MET A 34 -1.32 -4.42 10.97
C MET A 34 -1.17 -3.77 12.35
N GLU A 35 -2.01 -2.78 12.66
CA GLU A 35 -2.09 -2.19 14.01
C GLU A 35 -2.48 -3.25 15.06
N SER A 36 -3.48 -4.09 14.76
CA SER A 36 -3.91 -5.17 15.67
C SER A 36 -2.84 -6.22 15.93
N LEU A 37 -1.91 -6.40 14.98
CA LEU A 37 -0.78 -7.33 15.09
C LEU A 37 0.44 -6.72 15.80
N GLY A 38 0.36 -5.44 16.22
CA GLY A 38 1.42 -4.76 16.96
C GLY A 38 2.56 -4.25 16.08
N TYR A 39 2.32 -4.03 14.78
CA TYR A 39 3.31 -3.38 13.92
C TYR A 39 3.55 -1.94 14.37
N HIS A 40 4.81 -1.53 14.38
CA HIS A 40 5.23 -0.23 14.89
C HIS A 40 4.95 0.91 13.90
N ARG A 41 5.12 0.67 12.60
CA ARG A 41 4.90 1.66 11.54
C ARG A 41 4.42 1.00 10.25
N ILE A 42 3.65 1.77 9.49
CA ILE A 42 3.15 1.43 8.16
C ILE A 42 3.54 2.58 7.22
N TRP A 43 4.17 2.25 6.10
CA TRP A 43 4.50 3.20 5.04
C TRP A 43 3.81 2.78 3.75
N THR A 44 3.26 3.74 3.00
CA THR A 44 2.63 3.49 1.69
C THR A 44 3.42 4.20 0.59
N THR A 45 3.72 3.49 -0.49
CA THR A 45 4.34 4.11 -1.66
C THR A 45 3.28 4.69 -2.58
N HIS A 46 3.44 5.96 -2.99
CA HIS A 46 2.64 6.52 -4.08
C HIS A 46 3.36 6.22 -5.41
N PRO A 47 2.80 5.36 -6.29
CA PRO A 47 3.40 5.13 -7.60
C PRO A 47 3.33 6.43 -8.43
N PRO A 48 4.37 6.77 -9.20
CA PRO A 48 4.32 7.92 -10.09
C PRO A 48 3.16 7.74 -11.09
N SER A 49 2.35 8.79 -11.27
CA SER A 49 1.33 8.80 -12.30
C SER A 49 1.99 8.52 -13.65
N ALA A 50 1.66 7.39 -14.28
CA ALA A 50 2.12 7.13 -15.63
C ALA A 50 1.70 8.31 -16.52
N PRO A 51 2.59 8.82 -17.39
CA PRO A 51 2.22 9.89 -18.30
C PRO A 51 1.06 9.38 -19.16
N SER A 52 -0.04 10.12 -19.18
CA SER A 52 -1.16 9.85 -20.09
C SER A 52 -0.61 9.88 -21.50
N HIS A 53 -0.50 8.71 -22.13
CA HIS A 53 -0.15 8.60 -23.55
C HIS A 53 -1.33 9.19 -24.33
N ARG A 54 -1.26 10.51 -24.57
CA ARG A 54 -2.20 11.21 -25.44
C ARG A 54 -1.82 10.81 -26.86
N SER A 55 -2.51 9.82 -27.41
CA SER A 55 -2.41 9.50 -28.84
C SER A 55 -2.80 10.75 -29.63
N TYR A 56 -1.89 11.19 -30.51
CA TYR A 56 -2.12 12.20 -31.53
C TYR A 56 -2.50 11.50 -32.85
#